data_AF-A0A2G5RH07-F1
#
_entry.id   AF-A0A2G5RH07-F1
#
_cell.length_a   1.000
_cell.length_b   1.000
_cell.length_c   1.000
_cell.angle_alpha   90.00
_cell.angle_beta   90.00
_cell.angle_gamma   90.00
#
_symmetry.space_group_name_H-M   'P 1'
#
loop_
_entity.id
_entity.type
_entity.pdbx_description
1 polymer ?
#
loop_
_entity_poly.entity_id
_entity_poly.type
_entity_poly.pdbx_seq_one_letter_code
_entity_poly.pdbx_strand_id
1 'polypeptide(L)' 'MSFDFDAGKYAIYLWPAFAISALAFAWMITSSLLMARRWRREAERLQAELETIKS' A
#
# COMPACT_ATOMS: atom_id res chain seq x y z
N MET A 1 3.59 -20.74 -23.84
CA MET A 1 2.80 -21.07 -22.65
C MET A 1 1.81 -19.92 -22.47
N SER A 2 0.56 -20.08 -22.91
CA SER A 2 -0.49 -19.08 -22.70
C SER A 2 -0.98 -19.20 -21.26
N PHE A 3 -0.95 -18.11 -20.50
CA PHE A 3 -1.58 -18.07 -19.19
C PHE A 3 -3.10 -18.20 -19.38
N ASP A 4 -3.63 -19.38 -19.11
CA ASP A 4 -5.07 -19.65 -19.17
C ASP A 4 -5.73 -19.14 -17.89
N PHE A 5 -5.80 -17.81 -17.78
CA PHE A 5 -6.52 -17.12 -16.71
C PHE A 5 -8.04 -17.29 -16.82
N ASP A 6 -8.50 -17.83 -17.95
CA ASP A 6 -9.86 -18.23 -18.24
C ASP A 6 -10.03 -19.71 -17.91
N ALA A 7 -10.21 -20.04 -16.63
CA ALA A 7 -10.70 -21.36 -16.21
C ALA A 7 -12.16 -21.62 -16.66
N GLY A 8 -12.56 -21.08 -17.81
CA GLY A 8 -13.92 -20.99 -18.33
C GLY A 8 -14.90 -20.57 -17.26
N LYS A 9 -16.01 -21.31 -17.18
CA LYS A 9 -17.09 -21.11 -16.18
C LYS A 9 -16.63 -21.12 -14.71
N TYR A 10 -15.43 -21.62 -14.40
CA TYR A 10 -14.94 -21.71 -13.02
C TYR A 10 -14.13 -20.50 -12.57
N ALA A 11 -13.67 -19.66 -13.51
CA ALA A 11 -12.93 -18.44 -13.21
C ALA A 11 -13.74 -17.54 -12.26
N ILE A 12 -15.05 -17.42 -12.47
CA ILE A 12 -15.91 -16.56 -11.64
C ILE A 12 -16.01 -17.00 -10.17
N TYR A 13 -15.75 -18.28 -9.86
CA TYR A 13 -15.71 -18.77 -8.48
C TYR A 13 -14.33 -18.58 -7.84
N LEU A 14 -13.27 -18.58 -8.65
CA LEU A 14 -11.89 -18.52 -8.19
C LEU A 14 -11.39 -17.07 -8.02
N TRP A 15 -11.65 -16.23 -9.01
CA TRP A 15 -11.19 -14.85 -9.06
C TRP A 15 -11.65 -13.95 -7.92
N PRO A 16 -12.86 -14.09 -7.34
CA PRO A 16 -13.27 -13.26 -6.20
C PRO A 16 -12.35 -13.37 -5.00
N ALA A 17 -11.85 -14.58 -4.70
CA ALA A 17 -10.92 -14.78 -3.59
C ALA A 17 -9.61 -13.99 -3.81
N PHE A 18 -9.05 -14.10 -5.02
CA PHE A 18 -7.85 -13.35 -5.41
C PHE A 18 -8.09 -11.84 -5.45
N ALA A 19 -9.26 -11.40 -5.92
CA ALA A 19 -9.63 -9.99 -5.93
C ALA A 19 -9.69 -9.42 -4.50
N ILE A 20 -10.28 -10.15 -3.56
CA ILE A 20 -10.32 -9.76 -2.14
C ILE A 20 -8.90 -9.68 -1.56
N SER A 21 -8.03 -10.65 -1.85
CA SER A 21 -6.64 -10.61 -1.40
C SER A 21 -5.88 -9.41 -1.99
N ALA A 22 -6.05 -9.15 -3.28
CA ALA A 22 -5.44 -8.00 -3.96
C ALA A 22 -5.91 -6.67 -3.34
N LEU A 23 -7.21 -6.57 -3.03
CA LEU A 23 -7.77 -5.41 -2.33
C LEU A 23 -7.19 -5.24 -0.93
N ALA A 24 -7.03 -6.33 -0.17
CA ALA A 24 -6.43 -6.30 1.15
C ALA A 24 -4.97 -5.82 1.09
N PHE A 25 -4.19 -6.29 0.12
CA PHE A 25 -2.82 -5.82 -0.10
C PHE A 25 -2.77 -4.36 -0.54
N ALA A 26 -3.62 -3.95 -1.48
CA ALA A 26 -3.69 -2.55 -1.91
C ALA A 26 -4.04 -1.62 -0.75
N TRP A 27 -4.96 -2.05 0.12
CA TRP A 27 -5.31 -1.33 1.34
C TRP A 27 -4.14 -1.21 2.31
N MET A 28 -3.45 -2.32 2.59
CA MET A 28 -2.28 -2.35 3.47
C MET A 28 -1.15 -1.46 2.95
N ILE A 29 -0.86 -1.51 1.65
CA ILE A 29 0.18 -0.68 1.02
C ILE A 29 -0.21 0.80 1.15
N THR A 30 -1.46 1.14 0.82
CA THR A 30 -1.93 2.52 0.86
C THR A 30 -1.91 3.08 2.28
N SER A 31 -2.39 2.32 3.27
CA SER A 31 -2.38 2.75 4.68
C SER A 31 -0.96 2.94 5.22
N SER A 32 -0.04 2.05 4.85
CA SER A 32 1.39 2.14 5.21
C SER A 32 2.03 3.40 4.62
N LEU A 33 1.77 3.68 3.34
CA LEU A 33 2.29 4.87 2.67
C LEU A 33 1.71 6.16 3.26
N LEU A 34 0.40 6.19 3.57
CA LEU A 34 -0.22 7.36 4.20
C LEU A 34 0.38 7.64 5.57
N MET A 35 0.61 6.62 6.38
CA MET A 35 1.24 6.77 7.70
C MET A 35 2.69 7.27 7.57
N ALA A 36 3.46 6.67 6.65
CA ALA A 36 4.82 7.10 6.38
C ALA A 36 4.89 8.57 5.93
N ARG A 37 3.97 9.01 5.05
CA ARG A 37 3.92 10.42 4.61
C ARG A 37 3.57 11.37 5.75
N ARG A 38 2.66 10.97 6.65
CA ARG A 38 2.31 11.78 7.82
C ARG A 38 3.51 11.95 8.75
N TRP A 39 4.20 10.86 9.07
CA TRP A 39 5.35 10.90 9.97
C TRP A 39 6.56 11.60 9.36
N ARG A 40 6.75 11.49 8.03
CA ARG A 40 7.83 12.20 7.34
C ARG A 40 7.69 13.71 7.45
N ARG A 41 6.48 14.25 7.33
CA ARG A 41 6.22 15.69 7.54
C ARG A 41 6.55 16.13 8.96
N GLU A 42 6.19 15.33 9.96
CA GLU A 42 6.49 15.68 11.35
C GLU A 42 7.99 15.56 11.65
N ALA A 43 8.66 14.56 11.09
CA ALA A 43 10.11 14.41 11.20
C ALA A 43 10.86 15.57 10.54
N GLU A 44 10.41 16.08 9.39
CA GLU A 44 10.99 17.26 8.73
C GLU A 44 10.83 18.52 9.59
N ARG A 45 9.68 18.70 10.25
CA ARG A 45 9.46 19.82 11.18
C ARG A 45 10.37 19.73 12.40
N LEU A 46 10.46 18.56 13.03
CA LEU A 46 11.34 18.33 14.17
C LEU A 46 12.82 18.51 13.80
N GLN A 47 13.24 18.10 12.60
CA GLN A 47 14.61 18.32 12.12
C GLN A 47 14.91 19.81 11.96
N ALA A 48 14.00 20.58 11.37
CA ALA A 48 14.18 22.04 11.22
C ALA A 48 14.26 22.75 12.59
N GLU A 49 13.41 22.37 13.55
CA GLU A 49 13.48 22.91 14.91
C GLU A 49 14.83 22.58 15.59
N LEU A 50 15.31 21.35 15.48
CA LEU A 50 16.61 20.96 16.03
C LEU A 50 17.78 21.72 15.39
N GLU A 51 17.76 21.96 14.08
CA GLU A 51 18.77 22.76 13.38
C GLU A 51 18.77 24.22 13.86
N THR A 52 17.59 24.81 14.08
CA THR A 52 17.49 26.18 14.61
C THR A 52 17.96 26.32 16.05
N ILE A 53 17.81 25.29 16.89
CA ILE A 53 18.29 25.30 18.29
C ILE A 53 19.81 25.07 18.37
N LYS A 54 20.37 24.35 17.40
CA LYS A 54 21.81 24.02 17.37
C LYS A 54 22.68 25.12 16.75
N SER A 55 22.10 26.03 15.98
CA SER A 55 22.75 27.23 15.43
C SER A 55 22.79 28.39 16.42
#